data_AF-A0A0S8HQZ8-F1
#
_entry.id   AF-A0A0S8HQZ8-F1
#
_cell.length_a   1.000
_cell.length_b   1.000
_cell.length_c   1.000
_cell.angle_alpha   90.00
_cell.angle_beta   90.00
_cell.angle_gamma   90.00
#
_symmetry.space_group_name_H-M   'P 1'
#
loop_
_entity.id
_entity.type
_entity.pdbx_description
1 polymer ?
#
loop_
_entity_poly.entity_id
_entity_poly.type
_entity_poly.pdbx_seq_one_letter_code
_entity_poly.pdbx_strand_id
1 'polypeptide(L)'
;KKILYVAFAAGGLFLILSKPVLSLWNSLFSMSESWGASTQIKQQLMMNNAGAVSKDAFLMLLFCGILFVLFRLVHKRKIGLGAVAVIITIVALADTWRIDKDFLQPVPYDRIPPKEGEKIQVYDNLKEIDRSPYRIFPENAFVQGGAGLKFQYPETAMAFGFLDFTLKRFDKVQRYFLDYFQTVREEGMPQPNFPILNLLNVKYYITPIQRKHENLQIKLISNPYIIFENKGAFPYYNLVHSYRVIDNPDDVFATVISPGFRGDREVILEKEPPAFAGESADSASIAQSQDSVEFIDSGDSGIFTGVR
;
A
#
# COMPACT_ATOMS: atom_id res chain seq x y z
N LYS A 1 -31.49 8.22 36.53
CA LYS A 1 -30.77 9.18 37.42
C LYS A 1 -29.45 8.59 37.92
N LYS A 2 -29.43 7.46 38.64
CA LYS A 2 -28.20 6.82 39.15
C LYS A 2 -27.14 6.55 38.06
N ILE A 3 -27.55 5.97 36.92
CA ILE A 3 -26.66 5.69 35.77
C ILE A 3 -25.94 6.94 35.26
N LEU A 4 -26.63 8.09 35.23
CA LEU A 4 -26.05 9.32 34.71
C LEU A 4 -25.03 9.93 35.68
N TYR A 5 -25.27 9.85 36.99
CA TYR A 5 -24.28 10.24 38.00
C TYR A 5 -23.03 9.35 37.94
N VAL A 6 -23.22 8.05 37.71
CA VAL A 6 -22.10 7.11 37.51
C VAL A 6 -21.32 7.47 36.24
N ALA A 7 -21.99 7.77 35.13
CA ALA A 7 -21.34 8.19 33.90
C ALA A 7 -20.55 9.51 34.06
N PHE A 8 -21.13 10.50 34.74
CA PHE A 8 -20.46 11.77 35.03
C PHE A 8 -19.26 11.59 35.98
N ALA A 9 -19.41 10.78 37.02
CA ALA A 9 -18.32 10.48 37.94
C ALA A 9 -17.20 9.70 37.24
N ALA A 10 -17.53 8.71 36.42
CA ALA A 10 -16.57 7.93 35.65
C ALA A 10 -15.83 8.79 34.62
N GLY A 11 -16.52 9.66 33.90
CA GLY A 11 -15.86 10.58 32.97
C GLY A 11 -15.04 11.65 33.69
N GLY A 12 -15.52 12.21 34.80
CA GLY A 12 -14.74 13.14 35.63
C GLY A 12 -13.46 12.48 36.17
N LEU A 13 -13.55 11.22 36.60
CA LEU A 13 -12.40 10.42 37.00
C LEU A 13 -11.45 10.18 35.82
N PHE A 14 -11.97 9.88 34.63
CA PHE A 14 -11.17 9.71 33.41
C PHE A 14 -10.42 10.99 33.02
N LEU A 15 -11.00 12.17 33.23
CA LEU A 15 -10.30 13.44 32.99
C LEU A 15 -9.09 13.65 33.90
N ILE A 16 -9.20 13.26 35.16
CA ILE A 16 -8.11 13.38 36.14
C ILE A 16 -7.06 12.28 35.91
N LEU A 17 -7.51 11.08 35.53
CA LEU A 17 -6.69 9.88 35.39
C LEU A 17 -6.40 9.51 33.93
N SER A 18 -6.49 10.44 32.98
CA SER A 18 -6.38 10.12 31.55
C SER A 18 -5.06 9.43 31.22
N LYS A 19 -3.93 9.92 31.74
CA LYS A 19 -2.62 9.29 31.57
C LYS A 19 -2.53 7.88 32.20
N PRO A 20 -2.89 7.66 33.49
CA PRO A 20 -2.98 6.33 34.07
C PRO A 20 -3.89 5.37 33.31
N VAL A 21 -5.06 5.83 32.86
CA VAL A 21 -6.02 5.00 32.13
C VAL A 21 -5.48 4.63 30.76
N LEU A 22 -4.87 5.56 30.03
CA LEU A 22 -4.19 5.29 28.76
C LEU A 22 -3.00 4.34 28.95
N SER A 23 -2.25 4.47 30.05
CA SER A 23 -1.19 3.55 30.42
C SER A 23 -1.71 2.14 30.70
N LEU A 24 -2.81 2.03 31.45
CA LEU A 24 -3.46 0.75 31.76
C LEU A 24 -4.03 0.11 30.49
N TRP A 25 -4.72 0.89 29.65
CA TRP A 25 -5.21 0.47 28.35
C TRP A 25 -4.07 -0.09 27.50
N ASN A 26 -2.94 0.62 27.44
CA ASN A 26 -1.76 0.13 26.76
C ASN A 26 -1.25 -1.17 27.37
N SER A 27 -1.17 -1.31 28.70
CA SER A 27 -0.72 -2.59 29.28
C SER A 27 -1.66 -3.76 28.97
N LEU A 28 -2.96 -3.51 28.86
CA LEU A 28 -3.96 -4.57 28.64
C LEU A 28 -4.10 -4.95 27.16
N PHE A 29 -4.02 -3.96 26.26
CA PHE A 29 -4.32 -4.15 24.83
C PHE A 29 -3.10 -4.09 23.92
N SER A 30 -1.96 -3.54 24.37
CA SER A 30 -0.69 -3.58 23.60
C SER A 30 0.06 -4.90 23.76
N MET A 31 -0.42 -5.80 24.64
CA MET A 31 0.22 -7.09 24.90
C MET A 31 -0.02 -8.13 23.79
N SER A 32 -0.81 -7.84 22.76
CA SER A 32 -0.90 -8.71 21.58
C SER A 32 0.32 -8.48 20.68
N GLU A 33 1.38 -9.24 20.94
CA GLU A 33 2.74 -9.27 20.37
C GLU A 33 2.90 -9.27 18.82
N SER A 34 1.86 -9.07 18.01
CA SER A 34 1.98 -9.15 16.54
C SER A 34 2.55 -7.89 15.87
N TRP A 35 2.89 -6.84 16.63
CA TRP A 35 3.38 -5.58 16.07
C TRP A 35 4.69 -5.20 16.79
N GLY A 36 5.86 -5.41 16.15
CA GLY A 36 7.20 -5.19 16.70
C GLY A 36 7.53 -3.74 17.11
N ALA A 37 8.73 -3.22 16.76
CA ALA A 37 9.24 -1.88 17.13
C ALA A 37 8.25 -0.70 16.97
N SER A 38 7.20 -0.87 16.15
CA SER A 38 6.05 0.05 16.05
C SER A 38 5.28 0.29 17.36
N THR A 39 5.34 -0.60 18.35
CA THR A 39 4.54 -0.49 19.59
C THR A 39 5.03 0.64 20.48
N GLN A 40 6.35 0.84 20.62
CA GLN A 40 6.91 1.95 21.41
C GLN A 40 6.60 3.31 20.77
N ILE A 41 6.72 3.41 19.43
CA ILE A 41 6.40 4.64 18.69
C ILE A 41 4.90 4.96 18.85
N LYS A 42 4.02 3.96 18.74
CA LYS A 42 2.57 4.14 18.97
C LYS A 42 2.27 4.58 20.40
N GLN A 43 2.91 3.97 21.39
CA GLN A 43 2.75 4.37 22.79
C GLN A 43 3.20 5.81 23.02
N GLN A 44 4.34 6.20 22.45
CA GLN A 44 4.84 7.57 22.55
C GLN A 44 3.91 8.56 21.85
N LEU A 45 3.42 8.24 20.64
CA LEU A 45 2.41 9.04 19.95
C LEU A 45 1.12 9.17 20.76
N MET A 46 0.64 8.09 21.37
CA MET A 46 -0.57 8.12 22.19
C MET A 46 -0.38 8.98 23.45
N MET A 47 0.78 8.88 24.11
CA MET A 47 1.12 9.69 25.28
C MET A 47 1.32 11.17 24.92
N ASN A 48 1.94 11.46 23.77
CA ASN A 48 2.07 12.81 23.24
C ASN A 48 0.70 13.45 22.94
N ASN A 49 -0.28 12.63 22.55
CA ASN A 49 -1.65 13.06 22.28
C ASN A 49 -2.61 12.95 23.49
N ALA A 50 -2.14 12.51 24.67
CA ALA A 50 -3.00 12.34 25.84
C ALA A 50 -3.71 13.65 26.27
N GLY A 51 -3.08 14.80 26.02
CA GLY A 51 -3.70 16.10 26.23
C GLY A 51 -4.92 16.34 25.32
N ALA A 52 -4.82 15.97 24.04
CA ALA A 52 -5.92 16.04 23.10
C ALA A 52 -7.06 15.08 23.51
N VAL A 53 -6.73 13.84 23.88
CA VAL A 53 -7.71 12.86 24.40
C VAL A 53 -8.44 13.39 25.63
N SER A 54 -7.73 14.05 26.55
CA SER A 54 -8.34 14.63 27.76
C SER A 54 -9.28 15.79 27.41
N LYS A 55 -8.88 16.66 26.48
CA LYS A 55 -9.70 17.76 25.98
C LYS A 55 -10.98 17.25 25.31
N ASP A 56 -10.88 16.21 24.48
CA ASP A 56 -12.04 15.61 23.79
C ASP A 56 -12.98 14.90 24.76
N ALA A 57 -12.43 14.18 25.75
CA ALA A 57 -13.23 13.57 26.82
C ALA A 57 -14.00 14.63 27.63
N PHE A 58 -13.40 15.81 27.87
CA PHE A 58 -14.05 16.90 28.58
C PHE A 58 -15.22 17.47 27.77
N LEU A 59 -15.00 17.67 26.47
CA LEU A 59 -16.04 18.14 25.56
C LEU A 59 -17.19 17.14 25.43
N MET A 60 -16.88 15.84 25.39
CA MET A 60 -17.89 14.78 25.41
C MET A 60 -18.74 14.82 26.69
N LEU A 61 -18.13 15.02 27.86
CA LEU A 61 -18.86 15.17 29.12
C LEU A 61 -19.74 16.43 29.15
N LEU A 62 -19.22 17.53 28.63
CA LEU A 62 -19.97 18.78 28.51
C LEU A 62 -21.19 18.58 27.59
N PHE A 63 -21.01 17.89 26.46
CA PHE A 63 -22.10 17.54 25.55
C PHE A 63 -23.17 16.66 26.21
N CYS A 64 -22.74 15.60 26.91
CA CYS A 64 -23.64 14.75 27.72
C CYS A 64 -24.40 15.57 28.78
N GLY A 65 -23.77 16.59 29.36
CA GLY A 65 -24.38 17.51 30.32
C GLY A 65 -25.47 18.37 29.71
N ILE A 66 -25.18 18.97 28.55
CA ILE A 66 -26.16 19.74 27.77
C ILE A 66 -27.34 18.85 27.41
N LEU A 67 -27.11 17.66 26.85
CA LEU A 67 -28.17 16.72 26.51
C LEU A 67 -29.03 16.34 27.72
N PHE A 68 -28.41 16.10 28.88
CA PHE A 68 -29.15 15.81 30.10
C PHE A 68 -30.02 16.98 30.57
N VAL A 69 -29.51 18.21 30.51
CA VAL A 69 -30.27 19.42 30.86
C VAL A 69 -31.44 19.61 29.88
N LEU A 70 -31.21 19.48 28.58
CA LEU A 70 -32.26 19.57 27.57
C LEU A 70 -33.34 18.52 27.79
N PHE A 71 -32.94 17.26 28.03
CA PHE A 71 -33.87 16.18 28.35
C PHE A 71 -34.72 16.51 29.58
N ARG A 72 -34.10 17.07 30.64
CA ARG A 72 -34.82 17.51 31.85
C ARG A 72 -35.80 18.65 31.58
N LEU A 73 -35.45 19.60 30.72
CA LEU A 73 -36.31 20.72 30.35
C LEU A 73 -37.50 20.27 29.51
N VAL A 74 -37.31 19.37 28.54
CA VAL A 74 -38.39 18.75 27.76
C VAL A 74 -39.31 17.95 28.67
N HIS A 75 -38.75 17.12 29.56
CA HIS A 75 -39.55 16.31 30.48
C HIS A 75 -40.40 17.17 31.43
N LYS A 76 -39.89 18.34 31.84
CA LYS A 76 -40.64 19.35 32.61
C LYS A 76 -41.56 20.22 31.73
N ARG A 77 -41.66 19.94 30.43
CA ARG A 77 -42.43 20.71 29.43
C ARG A 77 -42.08 22.21 29.39
N LYS A 78 -40.86 22.58 29.78
CA LYS A 78 -40.38 23.97 29.75
C LYS A 78 -39.95 24.42 28.36
N ILE A 79 -39.57 23.47 27.51
CA ILE A 79 -39.18 23.70 26.11
C ILE A 79 -39.87 22.67 25.23
N GLY A 80 -40.23 23.07 24.01
CA GLY A 80 -40.77 22.17 22.99
C GLY A 80 -39.67 21.34 22.32
N LEU A 81 -40.06 20.27 21.63
CA LEU A 81 -39.13 19.40 20.87
C LEU A 81 -38.40 20.16 19.76
N GLY A 82 -39.06 21.14 19.12
CA GLY A 82 -38.44 21.98 18.09
C GLY A 82 -37.24 22.79 18.61
N ALA A 83 -37.35 23.35 19.83
CA ALA A 83 -36.25 24.07 20.44
C ALA A 83 -35.04 23.15 20.74
N VAL A 84 -35.30 21.91 21.13
CA VAL A 84 -34.22 20.92 21.34
C VAL A 84 -33.52 20.57 20.03
N ALA A 85 -34.27 20.35 18.94
CA ALA A 85 -33.67 20.07 17.63
C ALA A 85 -32.75 21.20 17.17
N VAL A 86 -33.16 22.46 17.35
CA VAL A 86 -32.32 23.64 17.03
C VAL A 86 -31.05 23.66 17.87
N ILE A 87 -31.15 23.46 19.20
CA ILE A 87 -29.98 23.47 20.08
C ILE A 87 -29.01 22.33 19.72
N ILE A 88 -29.50 21.12 19.49
CA ILE A 88 -28.67 19.98 19.08
C ILE A 88 -27.96 20.28 17.76
N THR A 89 -28.66 20.88 16.79
CA THR A 89 -28.08 21.26 15.50
C THR A 89 -26.95 22.27 15.67
N ILE A 90 -27.14 23.32 16.48
CA ILE A 90 -26.10 24.32 16.76
C ILE A 90 -24.88 23.68 17.41
N VAL A 91 -25.08 22.79 18.38
CA VAL A 91 -23.98 22.12 19.06
C VAL A 91 -23.24 21.17 18.13
N ALA A 92 -23.96 20.43 17.28
CA ALA A 92 -23.34 19.55 16.27
C ALA A 92 -22.53 20.35 15.24
N LEU A 93 -23.02 21.51 14.80
CA LEU A 93 -22.28 22.41 13.91
C LEU A 93 -21.02 22.96 14.58
N ALA A 94 -21.10 23.35 15.86
CA ALA A 94 -19.94 23.82 16.62
C ALA A 94 -18.88 22.71 16.83
N ASP A 95 -19.33 21.48 17.08
CA ASP A 95 -18.45 20.32 17.22
C ASP A 95 -17.77 19.98 15.88
N THR A 96 -18.55 19.94 14.80
CA THR A 96 -18.04 19.72 13.44
C THR A 96 -17.04 20.80 13.04
N TRP A 97 -17.35 22.08 13.27
CA TRP A 97 -16.44 23.19 13.00
C TRP A 97 -15.13 23.03 13.77
N ARG A 98 -15.20 22.67 15.07
CA ARG A 98 -13.99 22.44 15.88
C ARG A 98 -13.10 21.38 15.26
N ILE A 99 -13.67 20.22 14.90
CA ILE A 99 -12.96 19.11 14.28
C ILE A 99 -12.37 19.56 12.94
N ASP A 100 -13.17 20.17 12.08
CA ASP A 100 -12.73 20.64 10.77
C ASP A 100 -11.58 21.64 10.87
N LYS A 101 -11.56 22.54 11.86
CA LYS A 101 -10.45 23.48 12.05
C LYS A 101 -9.11 22.78 12.33
N ASP A 102 -9.15 21.66 13.03
CA ASP A 102 -7.95 20.91 13.42
C ASP A 102 -7.53 19.91 12.31
N PHE A 103 -8.48 19.31 11.57
CA PHE A 103 -8.21 18.29 10.53
C PHE A 103 -8.12 18.86 9.11
N LEU A 104 -8.97 19.82 8.75
CA LEU A 104 -8.96 20.51 7.47
C LEU A 104 -8.12 21.78 7.57
N GLN A 105 -6.93 21.69 8.15
CA GLN A 105 -5.96 22.76 7.96
C GLN A 105 -5.62 22.77 6.47
N PRO A 106 -6.03 23.80 5.69
CA PRO A 106 -5.61 23.89 4.31
C PRO A 106 -4.10 23.96 4.36
N VAL A 107 -3.44 22.88 3.97
CA VAL A 107 -1.99 22.92 3.88
C VAL A 107 -1.72 23.97 2.82
N PRO A 108 -1.05 25.09 3.16
CA PRO A 108 -0.83 26.13 2.18
C PRO A 108 -0.15 25.48 0.97
N TYR A 109 -0.71 25.66 -0.22
CA TYR A 109 -0.16 25.12 -1.47
C TYR A 109 1.29 25.54 -1.71
N ASP A 110 1.74 26.55 -0.97
CA ASP A 110 3.04 27.18 -0.88
C ASP A 110 3.95 26.60 0.22
N ARG A 111 3.42 25.86 1.22
CA ARG A 111 4.20 25.20 2.30
C ARG A 111 4.42 23.71 2.11
N ILE A 112 3.54 23.04 1.37
CA ILE A 112 4.00 21.95 0.53
C ILE A 112 4.26 22.67 -0.79
N PRO A 113 5.46 23.25 -1.04
CA PRO A 113 5.82 23.39 -2.45
C PRO A 113 5.52 22.00 -3.06
N PRO A 114 5.11 21.88 -4.33
CA PRO A 114 5.60 20.71 -5.00
C PRO A 114 7.12 20.80 -4.72
N LYS A 115 7.60 19.99 -3.77
CA LYS A 115 8.73 19.18 -4.11
C LYS A 115 8.22 18.48 -5.36
N GLU A 116 8.25 19.15 -6.52
CA GLU A 116 8.77 18.58 -7.75
C GLU A 116 10.00 17.89 -7.21
N GLY A 117 9.83 16.63 -6.81
CA GLY A 117 10.70 16.01 -5.83
C GLY A 117 12.07 16.08 -6.44
N GLU A 118 12.90 17.01 -5.94
CA GLU A 118 14.06 17.60 -6.62
C GLU A 118 14.23 16.98 -8.00
N LYS A 119 13.55 17.48 -9.06
CA LYS A 119 13.37 16.77 -10.36
C LYS A 119 14.54 15.84 -10.59
N ILE A 120 14.38 14.56 -10.22
CA ILE A 120 15.57 13.72 -10.13
C ILE A 120 15.93 13.49 -11.57
N GLN A 121 17.02 14.10 -12.02
CA GLN A 121 17.45 14.07 -13.43
C GLN A 121 17.47 12.64 -13.98
N VAL A 122 17.72 11.66 -13.11
CA VAL A 122 17.45 10.22 -13.28
C VAL A 122 16.20 9.92 -14.13
N TYR A 123 15.04 10.50 -13.82
CA TYR A 123 13.78 10.15 -14.48
C TYR A 123 13.64 10.75 -15.87
N ASP A 124 14.06 12.00 -16.05
CA ASP A 124 14.06 12.65 -17.37
C ASP A 124 15.03 11.91 -18.30
N ASN A 125 16.21 11.55 -17.79
CA ASN A 125 17.18 10.72 -18.51
C ASN A 125 16.60 9.34 -18.87
N LEU A 126 15.81 8.73 -17.98
CA LEU A 126 15.16 7.44 -18.27
C LEU A 126 14.12 7.56 -19.39
N LYS A 127 13.30 8.63 -19.39
CA LYS A 127 12.29 8.88 -20.44
C LYS A 127 12.92 9.08 -21.81
N GLU A 128 14.11 9.68 -21.86
CA GLU A 128 14.87 9.84 -23.11
C GLU A 128 15.43 8.51 -23.62
N ILE A 129 15.87 7.64 -22.71
CA ILE A 129 16.50 6.35 -23.04
C ILE A 129 15.47 5.28 -23.41
N ASP A 130 14.32 5.26 -22.74
CA ASP A 130 13.31 4.21 -22.88
C ASP A 130 11.90 4.80 -22.94
N ARG A 131 11.21 4.53 -24.04
CA ARG A 131 9.81 4.96 -24.27
C ARG A 131 8.80 3.83 -24.08
N SER A 132 9.27 2.62 -23.75
CA SER A 132 8.39 1.47 -23.50
C SER A 132 7.63 1.62 -22.17
N PRO A 133 6.48 0.94 -21.99
CA PRO A 133 5.78 0.94 -20.71
C PRO A 133 6.57 0.12 -19.68
N TYR A 134 7.16 0.81 -18.70
CA TYR A 134 7.89 0.21 -17.59
C TYR A 134 7.44 0.80 -16.25
N ARG A 135 7.75 0.09 -15.16
CA ARG A 135 7.72 0.66 -13.81
C ARG A 135 9.11 0.83 -13.23
N ILE A 136 9.23 1.80 -12.33
CA ILE A 136 10.43 2.04 -11.54
C ILE A 136 10.25 1.54 -10.11
N PHE A 137 11.36 1.17 -9.48
CA PHE A 137 11.42 0.88 -8.04
C PHE A 137 12.51 1.74 -7.39
N PRO A 138 12.15 2.82 -6.69
CA PRO A 138 13.09 3.64 -5.93
C PRO A 138 13.32 3.03 -4.53
N GLU A 139 14.47 2.40 -4.31
CA GLU A 139 14.81 1.76 -3.03
C GLU A 139 14.83 2.76 -1.86
N ASN A 140 15.39 3.95 -2.10
CA ASN A 140 15.48 5.02 -1.11
C ASN A 140 14.11 5.45 -0.55
N ALA A 141 13.02 5.24 -1.31
CA ALA A 141 11.68 5.55 -0.85
C ALA A 141 11.24 4.71 0.37
N PHE A 142 11.83 3.53 0.55
CA PHE A 142 11.50 2.62 1.65
C PHE A 142 12.40 2.80 2.87
N VAL A 143 13.65 3.24 2.67
CA VAL A 143 14.67 3.33 3.73
C VAL A 143 14.47 4.56 4.65
N GLN A 144 13.88 5.66 4.16
CA GLN A 144 13.72 6.90 4.93
C GLN A 144 12.40 7.01 5.73
N GLY A 145 11.96 5.92 6.36
CA GLY A 145 10.91 5.96 7.38
C GLY A 145 9.50 6.33 6.88
N GLY A 146 9.12 5.85 5.68
CA GLY A 146 7.75 5.98 5.17
C GLY A 146 7.40 7.32 4.50
N ALA A 147 8.26 8.34 4.62
CA ALA A 147 8.11 9.57 3.84
C ALA A 147 8.31 9.34 2.33
N GLY A 148 9.02 8.28 1.94
CA GLY A 148 9.34 8.02 0.55
C GLY A 148 8.22 7.38 -0.28
N LEU A 149 7.19 6.82 0.35
CA LEU A 149 5.97 6.42 -0.35
C LEU A 149 5.14 7.63 -0.86
N LYS A 150 5.50 8.84 -0.41
CA LYS A 150 4.93 10.10 -0.92
C LYS A 150 5.62 10.63 -2.17
N PHE A 151 6.71 10.00 -2.63
CA PHE A 151 7.31 10.35 -3.91
C PHE A 151 6.48 9.76 -5.04
N GLN A 152 5.34 10.37 -5.38
CA GLN A 152 4.77 10.18 -6.71
C GLN A 152 5.53 11.10 -7.66
N TYR A 153 6.37 10.50 -8.51
CA TYR A 153 6.99 11.26 -9.59
C TYR A 153 5.95 11.46 -10.69
N PRO A 154 5.61 12.72 -11.03
CA PRO A 154 4.68 12.99 -12.11
C PRO A 154 5.13 12.25 -13.38
N GLU A 155 4.16 11.64 -14.07
CA GLU A 155 4.37 10.98 -15.37
C GLU A 155 5.29 9.75 -15.35
N THR A 156 5.63 9.21 -14.17
CA THR A 156 6.43 8.00 -14.07
C THR A 156 5.64 6.91 -13.38
N ALA A 157 5.47 5.77 -14.05
CA ALA A 157 4.80 4.62 -13.45
C ALA A 157 5.75 4.00 -12.41
N MET A 158 5.32 3.97 -11.15
CA MET A 158 6.07 3.34 -10.07
C MET A 158 5.45 2.00 -9.71
N ALA A 159 6.27 1.04 -9.27
CA ALA A 159 5.74 -0.21 -8.75
C ALA A 159 5.02 -0.05 -7.42
N PHE A 160 5.38 0.97 -6.64
CA PHE A 160 4.77 1.29 -5.36
C PHE A 160 4.51 2.78 -5.25
N GLY A 161 3.45 3.13 -4.52
CA GLY A 161 3.09 4.51 -4.20
C GLY A 161 2.03 4.51 -3.12
N PHE A 162 1.92 5.61 -2.39
CA PHE A 162 0.83 5.77 -1.44
C PHE A 162 -0.46 6.13 -2.19
N LEU A 163 -1.47 5.28 -2.07
CA LEU A 163 -2.84 5.56 -2.48
C LEU A 163 -3.74 5.20 -1.29
N ASP A 164 -4.62 6.13 -0.88
CA ASP A 164 -5.55 5.91 0.24
C ASP A 164 -6.52 4.74 0.00
N PHE A 165 -6.62 4.28 -1.25
CA PHE A 165 -7.50 3.20 -1.71
C PHE A 165 -6.73 2.07 -2.42
N THR A 166 -5.64 1.59 -1.83
CA THR A 166 -4.92 0.42 -2.36
C THR A 166 -5.74 -0.87 -2.17
N LEU A 167 -5.64 -1.77 -3.15
CA LEU A 167 -6.18 -3.12 -3.00
C LEU A 167 -5.43 -3.86 -1.89
N LYS A 168 -6.15 -4.63 -1.06
CA LYS A 168 -5.57 -5.39 0.07
C LYS A 168 -4.35 -6.24 -0.32
N ARG A 169 -4.35 -6.84 -1.53
CA ARG A 169 -3.20 -7.64 -2.02
C ARG A 169 -1.98 -6.79 -2.31
N PHE A 170 -2.20 -5.63 -2.92
CA PHE A 170 -1.14 -4.68 -3.19
C PHE A 170 -0.55 -4.15 -1.89
N ASP A 171 -1.39 -3.84 -0.89
CA ASP A 171 -0.96 -3.48 0.46
C ASP A 171 -0.11 -4.57 1.11
N LYS A 172 -0.47 -5.87 0.97
CA LYS A 172 0.39 -6.98 1.44
C LYS A 172 1.77 -6.98 0.79
N VAL A 173 1.86 -6.83 -0.54
CA VAL A 173 3.14 -6.78 -1.27
C VAL A 173 3.96 -5.58 -0.80
N GLN A 174 3.33 -4.41 -0.68
CA GLN A 174 3.98 -3.19 -0.23
C GLN A 174 4.50 -3.32 1.21
N ARG A 175 3.71 -3.91 2.12
CA ARG A 175 4.13 -4.21 3.49
C ARG A 175 5.29 -5.19 3.55
N TYR A 176 5.26 -6.24 2.74
CA TYR A 176 6.40 -7.16 2.63
C TYR A 176 7.70 -6.43 2.29
N PHE A 177 7.69 -5.51 1.32
CA PHE A 177 8.87 -4.70 1.02
C PHE A 177 9.21 -3.71 2.14
N LEU A 178 8.22 -3.07 2.78
CA LEU A 178 8.46 -2.17 3.91
C LEU A 178 9.14 -2.90 5.08
N ASP A 179 8.60 -4.05 5.48
CA ASP A 179 9.14 -4.87 6.55
C ASP A 179 10.55 -5.36 6.18
N TYR A 180 10.71 -5.84 4.94
CA TYR A 180 12.00 -6.20 4.39
C TYR A 180 13.03 -5.07 4.54
N PHE A 181 12.77 -3.86 4.04
CA PHE A 181 13.75 -2.76 4.14
C PHE A 181 13.95 -2.25 5.58
N GLN A 182 12.97 -2.42 6.47
CA GLN A 182 13.11 -2.06 7.88
C GLN A 182 14.01 -3.03 8.63
N THR A 183 13.75 -4.33 8.58
CA THR A 183 14.57 -5.37 9.23
C THR A 183 16.02 -5.34 8.72
N VAL A 184 16.17 -5.06 7.44
CA VAL A 184 17.46 -5.02 6.74
C VAL A 184 18.38 -3.88 7.20
N ARG A 185 17.82 -2.79 7.71
CA ARG A 185 18.63 -1.70 8.29
C ARG A 185 19.45 -2.17 9.50
N GLU A 186 19.04 -3.27 10.14
CA GLU A 186 19.61 -3.77 11.38
C GLU A 186 20.66 -4.88 11.15
N GLU A 187 20.57 -5.66 10.07
CA GLU A 187 21.37 -6.90 9.87
C GLU A 187 22.26 -6.91 8.61
N GLY A 188 22.34 -5.80 7.87
CA GLY A 188 23.03 -5.72 6.57
C GLY A 188 22.04 -5.91 5.41
N MET A 189 22.38 -5.44 4.21
CA MET A 189 21.40 -5.28 3.12
C MET A 189 21.28 -6.48 2.16
N PRO A 190 20.36 -7.46 2.40
CA PRO A 190 19.99 -8.44 1.41
C PRO A 190 19.43 -7.76 0.16
N GLN A 191 19.26 -8.58 -0.88
CA GLN A 191 18.76 -8.13 -2.17
C GLN A 191 17.23 -8.23 -2.25
N PRO A 192 16.56 -7.23 -2.82
CA PRO A 192 15.11 -7.24 -2.92
C PRO A 192 14.63 -8.50 -3.64
N ASN A 193 13.40 -8.92 -3.35
CA ASN A 193 12.79 -10.06 -4.00
C ASN A 193 12.51 -9.73 -5.49
N PHE A 194 13.50 -9.99 -6.35
CA PHE A 194 13.43 -9.74 -7.78
C PHE A 194 12.26 -10.46 -8.47
N PRO A 195 11.88 -11.71 -8.13
CA PRO A 195 10.66 -12.32 -8.64
C PRO A 195 9.41 -11.43 -8.54
N ILE A 196 9.20 -10.77 -7.40
CA ILE A 196 8.07 -9.85 -7.23
C ILE A 196 8.25 -8.59 -8.08
N LEU A 197 9.45 -8.02 -8.10
CA LEU A 197 9.74 -6.85 -8.94
C LEU A 197 9.54 -7.16 -10.44
N ASN A 198 9.89 -8.37 -10.87
CA ASN A 198 9.70 -8.84 -12.24
C ASN A 198 8.21 -8.88 -12.60
N LEU A 199 7.37 -9.46 -11.74
CA LEU A 199 5.91 -9.52 -11.89
C LEU A 199 5.27 -8.14 -11.96
N LEU A 200 5.83 -7.17 -11.24
CA LEU A 200 5.34 -5.79 -11.23
C LEU A 200 5.85 -4.97 -12.43
N ASN A 201 6.52 -5.59 -13.41
CA ASN A 201 7.20 -4.91 -14.53
C ASN A 201 8.11 -3.78 -14.02
N VAL A 202 8.94 -4.07 -13.02
CA VAL A 202 9.99 -3.15 -12.58
C VAL A 202 11.20 -3.33 -13.46
N LYS A 203 11.32 -2.49 -14.48
CA LYS A 203 12.47 -2.49 -15.39
C LYS A 203 13.67 -1.74 -14.82
N TYR A 204 13.42 -0.69 -14.03
CA TYR A 204 14.48 0.14 -13.46
C TYR A 204 14.45 0.13 -11.94
N TYR A 205 15.56 -0.29 -11.35
CA TYR A 205 15.82 -0.30 -9.92
C TYR A 205 16.77 0.83 -9.58
N ILE A 206 16.34 1.76 -8.72
CA ILE A 206 17.06 3.00 -8.42
C ILE A 206 17.48 2.97 -6.96
N THR A 207 18.78 3.11 -6.72
CA THR A 207 19.35 3.00 -5.37
C THR A 207 20.59 3.87 -5.23
N PRO A 208 20.87 4.42 -4.03
CA PRO A 208 22.10 5.17 -3.79
C PRO A 208 23.34 4.29 -3.60
N ILE A 209 23.19 2.96 -3.55
CA ILE A 209 24.28 2.04 -3.26
C ILE A 209 24.49 1.03 -4.40
N GLN A 210 25.73 0.62 -4.62
CA GLN A 210 26.03 -0.38 -5.62
C GLN A 210 25.51 -1.75 -5.18
N ARG A 211 24.71 -2.39 -6.04
CA ARG A 211 24.21 -3.75 -5.85
C ARG A 211 24.88 -4.71 -6.83
N LYS A 212 25.08 -5.95 -6.42
CA LYS A 212 25.58 -7.04 -7.27
C LYS A 212 24.51 -8.12 -7.40
N HIS A 213 23.78 -8.15 -8.50
CA HIS A 213 22.78 -9.19 -8.78
C HIS A 213 22.93 -9.66 -10.22
N GLU A 214 22.65 -10.92 -10.51
CA GLU A 214 22.69 -11.46 -11.87
C GLU A 214 21.71 -10.76 -12.82
N ASN A 215 20.54 -10.36 -12.30
CA ASN A 215 19.51 -9.68 -13.09
C ASN A 215 19.69 -8.16 -13.15
N LEU A 216 20.69 -7.59 -12.45
CA LEU A 216 20.91 -6.14 -12.46
C LEU A 216 22.11 -5.77 -13.32
N GLN A 217 21.87 -4.95 -14.33
CA GLN A 217 22.92 -4.30 -15.11
C GLN A 217 22.89 -2.80 -14.85
N ILE A 218 24.05 -2.18 -14.56
CA ILE A 218 24.12 -0.71 -14.44
C ILE A 218 23.72 -0.10 -15.79
N LYS A 219 22.68 0.72 -15.79
CA LYS A 219 22.19 1.43 -16.98
C LYS A 219 22.71 2.86 -17.03
N LEU A 220 22.66 3.55 -15.88
CA LEU A 220 23.05 4.94 -15.74
C LEU A 220 23.49 5.22 -14.30
N ILE A 221 24.46 6.11 -14.14
CA ILE A 221 24.86 6.66 -12.84
C ILE A 221 24.49 8.14 -12.85
N SER A 222 23.68 8.57 -11.89
CA SER A 222 23.23 9.94 -11.73
C SER A 222 23.25 10.28 -10.24
N ASN A 223 24.41 10.76 -9.79
CA ASN A 223 24.75 11.02 -8.39
C ASN A 223 23.60 11.75 -7.64
N PRO A 224 23.10 11.25 -6.50
CA PRO A 224 23.62 10.14 -5.69
C PRO A 224 23.09 8.75 -6.08
N TYR A 225 22.34 8.61 -7.16
CA TYR A 225 21.66 7.38 -7.54
C TYR A 225 22.39 6.59 -8.61
N ILE A 226 22.27 5.27 -8.50
CA ILE A 226 22.64 4.30 -9.52
C ILE A 226 21.34 3.68 -10.04
N ILE A 227 21.19 3.70 -11.36
CA ILE A 227 20.06 3.10 -12.05
C ILE A 227 20.51 1.76 -12.60
N PHE A 228 19.87 0.70 -12.13
CA PHE A 228 20.04 -0.64 -12.68
C PHE A 228 18.86 -0.99 -13.58
N GLU A 229 19.16 -1.57 -14.74
CA GLU A 229 18.19 -2.28 -15.56
C GLU A 229 18.02 -3.70 -15.01
N ASN A 230 16.78 -4.05 -14.69
CA ASN A 230 16.38 -5.39 -14.28
C ASN A 230 16.08 -6.23 -15.52
N LYS A 231 17.01 -7.12 -15.87
CA LYS A 231 16.89 -8.03 -17.02
C LYS A 231 15.80 -9.09 -16.87
N GLY A 232 15.32 -9.32 -15.65
CA GLY A 232 14.23 -10.24 -15.37
C GLY A 232 12.84 -9.62 -15.47
N ALA A 233 12.73 -8.31 -15.71
CA ALA A 233 11.44 -7.62 -15.72
C ALA A 233 10.49 -8.19 -16.78
N PHE A 234 9.27 -8.54 -16.37
CA PHE A 234 8.27 -9.02 -17.32
C PHE A 234 7.69 -7.85 -18.12
N PRO A 235 7.27 -8.11 -19.38
CA PRO A 235 6.50 -7.12 -20.13
C PRO A 235 5.22 -6.74 -19.38
N TYR A 236 4.65 -5.59 -19.73
CA TYR A 236 3.41 -5.10 -19.11
C TYR A 236 2.26 -6.09 -19.25
N TYR A 237 2.25 -6.84 -20.36
CA TYR A 237 1.37 -7.96 -20.60
C TYR A 237 2.23 -9.18 -20.84
N ASN A 238 2.05 -10.22 -20.03
CA ASN A 238 2.73 -11.49 -20.18
C ASN A 238 1.71 -12.60 -20.46
N LEU A 239 1.95 -13.38 -21.52
CA LEU A 239 1.17 -14.58 -21.82
C LEU A 239 1.92 -15.78 -21.25
N VAL A 240 1.19 -16.66 -20.55
CA VAL A 240 1.75 -17.86 -19.93
C VAL A 240 1.02 -19.10 -20.46
N HIS A 241 1.71 -20.24 -20.46
CA HIS A 241 1.19 -21.48 -21.03
C HIS A 241 0.47 -22.37 -20.02
N SER A 242 0.66 -22.12 -18.72
CA SER A 242 0.01 -22.89 -17.66
C SER A 242 -0.56 -21.99 -16.57
N TYR A 243 -1.53 -22.52 -15.84
CA TYR A 243 -2.02 -21.92 -14.61
C TYR A 243 -1.95 -22.93 -13.46
N ARG A 244 -1.95 -22.41 -12.23
CA ARG A 244 -2.06 -23.19 -11.01
C ARG A 244 -3.14 -22.58 -10.14
N VAL A 245 -4.06 -23.40 -9.65
CA VAL A 245 -5.12 -22.93 -8.75
C VAL A 245 -4.67 -23.05 -7.29
N ILE A 246 -4.75 -21.95 -6.56
CA ILE A 246 -4.49 -21.87 -5.12
C ILE A 246 -5.62 -21.06 -4.49
N ASP A 247 -6.56 -21.75 -3.84
CA ASP A 247 -7.78 -21.13 -3.30
C ASP A 247 -7.51 -20.18 -2.12
N ASN A 248 -6.45 -20.44 -1.36
CA ASN A 248 -6.10 -19.65 -0.18
C ASN A 248 -5.20 -18.46 -0.56
N PRO A 249 -5.65 -17.20 -0.36
CA PRO A 249 -4.88 -16.02 -0.72
C PRO A 249 -3.54 -15.88 0.01
N ASP A 250 -3.39 -16.46 1.20
CA ASP A 250 -2.12 -16.43 1.94
C ASP A 250 -1.09 -17.36 1.29
N ASP A 251 -1.53 -18.51 0.78
CA ASP A 251 -0.68 -19.47 0.07
C ASP A 251 -0.29 -18.96 -1.32
N VAL A 252 -1.17 -18.19 -1.99
CA VAL A 252 -0.85 -17.48 -3.24
C VAL A 252 0.36 -16.56 -3.01
N PHE A 253 0.29 -15.73 -1.97
CA PHE A 253 1.36 -14.78 -1.68
C PHE A 253 2.67 -15.51 -1.32
N ALA A 254 2.61 -16.53 -0.45
CA ALA A 254 3.77 -17.34 -0.09
C ALA A 254 4.42 -18.01 -1.31
N THR A 255 3.62 -18.47 -2.26
CA THR A 255 4.10 -19.06 -3.51
C THR A 255 4.78 -18.01 -4.38
N VAL A 256 4.17 -16.84 -4.59
CA VAL A 256 4.70 -15.76 -5.45
C VAL A 256 6.04 -15.23 -4.94
N ILE A 257 6.22 -15.13 -3.62
CA ILE A 257 7.45 -14.63 -3.03
C ILE A 257 8.55 -15.69 -2.95
N SER A 258 8.24 -16.96 -3.25
CA SER A 258 9.21 -18.05 -3.16
C SER A 258 10.29 -17.95 -4.25
N PRO A 259 11.56 -18.30 -3.96
CA PRO A 259 12.65 -18.25 -4.96
C PRO A 259 12.42 -19.13 -6.19
N GLY A 260 11.57 -20.15 -6.09
CA GLY A 260 11.28 -21.08 -7.19
C GLY A 260 10.13 -20.64 -8.10
N PHE A 261 9.45 -19.53 -7.81
CA PHE A 261 8.31 -19.10 -8.59
C PHE A 261 8.71 -18.62 -9.99
N ARG A 262 8.04 -19.16 -11.02
CA ARG A 262 8.30 -18.91 -12.44
C ARG A 262 7.12 -18.19 -13.08
N GLY A 263 6.95 -16.91 -12.75
CA GLY A 263 5.88 -16.08 -13.30
C GLY A 263 5.98 -15.82 -14.81
N ASP A 264 7.08 -16.23 -15.45
CA ASP A 264 7.25 -16.27 -16.90
C ASP A 264 6.55 -17.47 -17.55
N ARG A 265 6.20 -18.50 -16.77
CA ARG A 265 5.67 -19.77 -17.27
C ARG A 265 4.28 -20.10 -16.74
N GLU A 266 3.99 -19.70 -15.50
CA GLU A 266 2.74 -20.01 -14.83
C GLU A 266 2.07 -18.76 -14.22
N VAL A 267 0.73 -18.73 -14.27
CA VAL A 267 -0.10 -17.78 -13.51
C VAL A 267 -0.80 -18.51 -12.37
N ILE A 268 -0.91 -17.85 -11.22
CA ILE A 268 -1.68 -18.38 -10.09
C ILE A 268 -3.09 -17.80 -10.14
N LEU A 269 -4.08 -18.68 -10.15
CA LEU A 269 -5.50 -18.35 -10.09
C LEU A 269 -6.06 -18.77 -8.72
N GLU A 270 -7.06 -18.06 -8.22
CA GLU A 270 -7.73 -18.43 -6.95
C GLU A 270 -8.94 -19.33 -7.15
N LYS A 271 -9.34 -19.52 -8.40
CA LYS A 271 -10.46 -20.34 -8.80
C LYS A 271 -10.13 -20.95 -10.14
N GLU A 272 -10.66 -22.14 -10.37
CA GLU A 272 -10.62 -22.77 -11.67
C GLU A 272 -11.19 -21.81 -12.72
N PRO A 273 -10.46 -21.54 -13.82
CA PRO A 273 -11.03 -20.77 -14.90
C PRO A 273 -12.25 -21.54 -15.45
N PRO A 274 -13.29 -20.85 -15.95
CA PRO A 274 -14.35 -21.55 -16.66
C PRO A 274 -13.74 -22.30 -17.83
N ALA A 275 -14.29 -23.48 -18.15
CA ALA A 275 -13.90 -24.21 -19.35
C ALA A 275 -14.01 -23.25 -20.54
N PHE A 276 -12.87 -22.92 -21.14
CA PHE A 276 -12.86 -22.09 -22.33
C PHE A 276 -13.53 -22.91 -23.45
N ALA A 277 -14.51 -22.31 -24.12
CA ALA A 277 -15.15 -22.92 -25.29
C ALA A 277 -14.11 -23.11 -26.40
N GLY A 278 -13.44 -24.26 -26.39
CA GLY A 278 -12.28 -24.55 -27.22
C GLY A 278 -11.74 -25.97 -27.05
N GLU A 279 -12.00 -26.64 -25.92
CA GLU A 279 -11.66 -28.06 -25.75
C GLU A 279 -12.46 -29.03 -26.64
N SER A 280 -13.39 -28.53 -27.46
CA SER A 280 -14.24 -29.35 -28.35
C SER A 280 -13.89 -29.25 -29.84
N ALA A 281 -12.84 -28.51 -30.23
CA ALA A 281 -12.42 -28.43 -31.63
C ALA A 281 -10.90 -28.67 -31.73
N ASP A 282 -10.52 -29.78 -32.38
CA ASP A 282 -9.19 -30.02 -32.97
C ASP A 282 -8.03 -30.61 -32.14
N SER A 283 -8.25 -31.16 -30.94
CA SER A 283 -7.24 -32.07 -30.34
C SER A 283 -7.35 -33.54 -30.80
N ALA A 284 -8.28 -33.85 -31.71
CA ALA A 284 -8.51 -35.22 -32.21
C ALA A 284 -7.86 -35.54 -33.57
N SER A 285 -7.16 -34.61 -34.23
CA SER A 285 -6.68 -34.81 -35.62
C SER A 285 -5.16 -34.83 -35.83
N ILE A 286 -4.33 -34.68 -34.79
CA ILE A 286 -2.85 -34.70 -34.96
C ILE A 286 -2.25 -36.11 -34.79
N ALA A 287 -3.05 -37.13 -34.43
CA ALA A 287 -2.57 -38.50 -34.22
C ALA A 287 -2.61 -39.41 -35.47
N GLN A 288 -3.09 -38.95 -36.64
CA GLN A 288 -3.13 -39.76 -37.88
C GLN A 288 -2.73 -38.94 -39.10
N SER A 289 -1.45 -38.61 -39.20
CA SER A 289 -0.79 -38.22 -40.47
C SER A 289 0.72 -38.43 -40.35
N GLN A 290 1.12 -39.61 -39.88
CA GLN A 290 2.44 -40.17 -40.17
C GLN A 290 2.23 -41.26 -41.22
N ASP A 291 1.98 -40.86 -42.47
CA ASP A 291 2.22 -41.72 -43.62
C ASP A 291 2.83 -40.87 -44.74
N SER A 292 4.11 -41.16 -45.00
CA SER A 292 4.87 -40.86 -46.22
C SER A 292 4.75 -39.45 -46.83
N VAL A 293 5.65 -38.55 -46.41
CA VAL A 293 6.16 -37.51 -47.32
C VAL A 293 7.58 -37.93 -47.71
N GLU A 294 7.67 -38.43 -48.93
CA GLU A 294 8.91 -38.75 -49.64
C GLU A 294 9.69 -37.45 -49.87
N PHE A 295 10.93 -37.41 -49.38
CA PHE A 295 11.85 -36.30 -49.58
C PHE A 295 12.30 -36.28 -51.04
N ILE A 296 11.80 -35.32 -51.83
CA ILE A 296 12.42 -34.93 -53.09
C ILE A 296 13.34 -33.75 -52.79
N ASP A 297 14.63 -34.03 -52.81
CA ASP A 297 15.72 -33.06 -52.85
C ASP A 297 15.68 -32.32 -54.19
N SER A 298 15.30 -31.04 -54.14
CA SER A 298 15.58 -30.10 -55.22
C SER A 298 16.20 -28.86 -54.61
N GLY A 299 17.53 -28.84 -54.59
CA GLY A 299 18.29 -27.65 -54.27
C GLY A 299 17.87 -26.50 -55.18
N ASP A 300 17.53 -25.37 -54.56
CA ASP A 300 17.90 -24.09 -55.13
C ASP A 300 18.05 -23.03 -54.05
N SER A 301 19.11 -22.25 -54.22
CA SER A 301 19.56 -21.15 -53.39
C SER A 301 18.60 -19.96 -53.47
N GLY A 302 18.10 -19.50 -52.33
CA GLY A 302 17.21 -18.33 -52.25
C GLY A 302 17.44 -17.50 -51.00
N ILE A 303 18.28 -16.48 -51.14
CA ILE A 303 18.51 -15.39 -50.19
C ILE A 303 17.19 -14.66 -49.93
N PHE A 304 16.81 -14.47 -48.66
CA PHE A 304 15.84 -13.46 -48.27
C PHE A 304 16.35 -12.65 -47.07
N THR A 305 16.94 -11.50 -47.40
CA THR A 305 17.02 -10.32 -46.56
C THR A 305 15.65 -9.63 -46.51
N GLY A 306 15.17 -9.30 -45.32
CA GLY A 306 13.95 -8.52 -45.12
C GLY A 306 14.08 -7.59 -43.92
N VAL A 307 14.45 -6.34 -44.21
CA VAL A 307 14.56 -5.21 -43.30
C VAL A 307 13.25 -4.43 -43.30
N ARG A 308 12.58 -4.31 -42.15
CA ARG A 308 12.26 -3.04 -41.46
C ARG A 308 11.50 -3.31 -40.16
#